data_AF-A0A3R7SJ93-F1
#
_entry.id   AF-A0A3R7SJ93-F1
#
_cell.length_a   1.000
_cell.length_b   1.000
_cell.length_c   1.000
_cell.angle_alpha   90.00
_cell.angle_beta   90.00
_cell.angle_gamma   90.00
#
_symmetry.space_group_name_H-M   'P 1'
#
loop_
_entity.id
_entity.type
_entity.pdbx_description
1 polymer ?
#
loop_
_entity_poly.entity_id
_entity_poly.type
_entity_poly.pdbx_seq_one_letter_code
_entity_poly.pdbx_strand_id
1 'polypeptide(L)'
;MGSFRVCRDERRHGARNLRPPQPRFSKKRSEGKTKLMKACTQCGRCCTNPHFMLTMLATVEDVGRWYLQERWDILQYVEAPLLDLWISPTTGDEIARCPFVRKRRGQDIYDRRIYETRPTVCQNYPLNVSHMKAVDCDMLEDGDTNVDVRRFMARGGTETNQK
;
A
#
# COMPACT_ATOMS: atom_id res chain seq x y z
N MET A 1 -4.87 -54.54 -77.28
CA MET A 1 -6.08 -55.35 -76.99
C MET A 1 -5.99 -55.88 -75.58
N GLY A 2 -6.97 -55.59 -74.73
CA GLY A 2 -6.96 -55.98 -73.31
C GLY A 2 -7.86 -55.07 -72.48
N SER A 3 -9.17 -55.22 -72.71
CA SER A 3 -10.27 -54.59 -71.96
C SER A 3 -10.26 -55.07 -70.50
N PHE A 4 -10.51 -54.19 -69.53
CA PHE A 4 -11.24 -54.57 -68.32
C PHE A 4 -12.07 -53.42 -67.76
N ARG A 5 -13.26 -53.81 -67.31
CA ARG A 5 -14.43 -52.98 -67.02
C ARG A 5 -14.36 -52.29 -65.65
N VAL A 6 -15.14 -51.22 -65.60
CA VAL A 6 -15.73 -50.49 -64.46
C VAL A 6 -16.10 -51.38 -63.27
N CYS A 7 -15.86 -50.88 -62.05
CA CYS A 7 -16.79 -51.00 -60.93
C CYS A 7 -16.76 -49.71 -60.10
N ARG A 8 -17.94 -49.10 -59.96
CA ARG A 8 -18.28 -47.97 -59.08
C ARG A 8 -19.04 -48.57 -57.91
N ASP A 9 -18.60 -48.35 -56.67
CA ASP A 9 -19.44 -48.26 -55.46
C ASP A 9 -18.54 -47.96 -54.27
N GLU A 10 -18.60 -46.77 -53.67
CA GLU A 10 -19.57 -46.32 -52.66
C GLU A 10 -19.28 -46.78 -51.22
N ARG A 11 -19.25 -45.74 -50.37
CA ARG A 11 -19.72 -45.69 -48.99
C ARG A 11 -18.86 -46.31 -47.88
N ARG A 12 -18.13 -45.37 -47.26
CA ARG A 12 -18.21 -44.96 -45.84
C ARG A 12 -18.33 -46.08 -44.81
N HIS A 13 -17.22 -46.42 -44.15
CA HIS A 13 -17.27 -46.91 -42.77
C HIS A 13 -16.12 -46.37 -41.92
N GLY A 14 -16.48 -45.55 -40.91
CA GLY A 14 -15.97 -45.74 -39.56
C GLY A 14 -14.67 -45.06 -39.13
N ALA A 15 -14.59 -43.73 -39.15
CA ALA A 15 -13.64 -43.03 -38.28
C ALA A 15 -14.23 -42.93 -36.87
N ARG A 16 -13.87 -43.87 -35.97
CA ARG A 16 -14.14 -43.74 -34.53
C ARG A 16 -13.27 -42.61 -34.01
N ASN A 17 -13.88 -41.45 -33.75
CA ASN A 17 -13.27 -40.35 -33.01
C ASN A 17 -13.01 -40.80 -31.56
N LEU A 18 -11.87 -41.43 -31.32
CA LEU A 18 -11.34 -41.63 -29.98
C LEU A 18 -10.66 -40.32 -29.56
N ARG A 19 -11.37 -39.49 -28.78
CA ARG A 19 -10.73 -38.36 -28.10
C ARG A 19 -9.75 -38.90 -27.06
N PRO A 20 -8.51 -38.38 -26.98
CA PRO A 20 -7.59 -38.76 -25.92
C PRO A 20 -8.15 -38.35 -24.55
N PRO A 21 -7.91 -39.14 -23.48
CA PRO A 21 -8.39 -38.83 -22.15
C PRO A 21 -7.73 -37.54 -21.65
N GLN A 22 -8.55 -36.54 -21.38
CA GLN A 22 -8.08 -35.28 -20.80
C GLN A 22 -7.51 -35.55 -19.40
N PRO A 23 -6.35 -34.99 -19.04
CA PRO A 23 -5.84 -35.08 -17.68
C PRO A 23 -6.83 -34.40 -16.73
N ARG A 24 -7.36 -35.15 -15.76
CA ARG A 24 -8.19 -34.59 -14.68
C ARG A 24 -7.28 -33.79 -13.75
N PHE A 25 -6.98 -32.55 -14.13
CA PHE A 25 -6.44 -31.58 -13.19
C PHE A 25 -7.51 -31.30 -12.13
N SER A 26 -7.39 -31.97 -10.99
CA SER A 26 -8.15 -31.64 -9.80
C SER A 26 -7.80 -30.21 -9.42
N LYS A 27 -8.69 -29.26 -9.78
CA LYS A 27 -8.68 -27.92 -9.23
C LYS A 27 -9.02 -28.05 -7.74
N LYS A 28 -8.02 -28.38 -6.91
CA LYS A 28 -8.06 -28.01 -5.50
C LYS A 28 -7.88 -26.49 -5.46
N ARG A 29 -8.98 -25.78 -5.69
CA ARG A 29 -9.09 -24.37 -5.42
C ARG A 29 -9.09 -24.29 -3.90
N SER A 30 -7.90 -24.20 -3.30
CA SER A 30 -7.80 -23.83 -1.89
C SER A 30 -8.51 -22.49 -1.79
N GLU A 31 -9.64 -22.47 -1.09
CA GLU A 31 -10.31 -21.24 -0.68
C GLU A 31 -9.35 -20.52 0.26
N GLY A 32 -8.41 -19.77 -0.34
CA GLY A 32 -7.48 -18.93 0.35
C GLY A 32 -8.30 -17.83 1.00
N LYS A 33 -8.56 -17.98 2.30
CA LYS A 33 -9.10 -16.92 3.13
C LYS A 33 -8.14 -15.73 2.96
N THR A 34 -8.58 -14.71 2.22
CA THR A 34 -7.75 -13.53 1.93
C THR A 34 -7.34 -12.89 3.25
N LYS A 35 -6.09 -13.09 3.66
CA LYS A 35 -5.49 -12.44 4.82
C LYS A 35 -5.54 -10.93 4.59
N LEU A 36 -5.98 -10.18 5.59
CA LEU A 36 -5.97 -8.72 5.58
C LEU A 36 -4.87 -8.25 6.52
N MET A 37 -4.20 -7.15 6.16
CA MET A 37 -3.21 -6.53 7.03
C MET A 37 -3.83 -6.09 8.37
N LYS A 38 -3.01 -6.03 9.41
CA LYS A 38 -3.41 -5.48 10.71
C LYS A 38 -3.74 -4.00 10.60
N ALA A 39 -4.67 -3.57 11.43
CA ALA A 39 -5.02 -2.17 11.53
C ALA A 39 -3.97 -1.37 12.34
N CYS A 40 -3.92 -0.05 12.14
CA CYS A 40 -2.92 0.82 12.77
C CYS A 40 -3.02 0.83 14.30
N THR A 41 -1.93 0.45 14.98
CA THR A 41 -1.85 0.42 16.46
C THR A 41 -1.59 1.79 17.10
N GLN A 42 -1.42 2.84 16.29
CA GLN A 42 -0.97 4.16 16.74
C GLN A 42 0.38 4.12 17.49
N CYS A 43 1.25 3.16 17.18
CA CYS A 43 2.57 3.01 17.81
C CYS A 43 3.53 4.19 17.58
N GLY A 44 3.21 5.12 16.67
CA GLY A 44 3.99 6.34 16.44
C GLY A 44 5.30 6.16 15.68
N ARG A 45 5.68 4.92 15.29
CA ARG A 45 6.96 4.64 14.65
C ARG A 45 7.15 5.38 13.33
N CYS A 46 6.10 5.52 12.52
CA CYS A 46 6.12 6.34 11.32
C CYS A 46 6.21 7.86 11.60
N CYS A 47 6.08 8.32 12.83
CA CYS A 47 6.24 9.73 13.21
C CYS A 47 7.54 10.01 13.98
N THR A 48 8.26 8.96 14.40
CA THR A 48 9.48 9.08 15.22
C THR A 48 10.70 8.42 14.60
N ASN A 49 10.56 7.79 13.43
CA ASN A 49 11.68 7.13 12.75
C ASN A 49 12.37 8.09 11.76
N PRO A 50 13.68 8.37 11.93
CA PRO A 50 14.43 9.26 11.05
C PRO A 50 14.44 8.84 9.59
N HIS A 51 14.40 7.53 9.29
CA HIS A 51 14.42 6.99 7.93
C HIS A 51 13.23 7.46 7.08
N PHE A 52 12.12 7.81 7.75
CA PHE A 52 10.97 8.41 7.08
C PHE A 52 10.89 9.92 7.31
N MET A 53 11.15 10.40 8.54
CA MET A 53 10.96 11.83 8.86
C MET A 53 11.89 12.76 8.09
N LEU A 54 13.12 12.34 7.80
CA LEU A 54 14.12 13.15 7.10
C LEU A 54 13.99 13.07 5.56
N THR A 55 12.96 12.41 5.03
CA THR A 55 12.80 12.21 3.58
C THR A 55 11.49 12.77 3.05
N MET A 56 10.80 13.59 3.84
CA MET A 56 9.44 14.02 3.52
C MET A 56 9.42 15.42 2.92
N LEU A 57 8.67 15.51 1.82
CA LEU A 57 8.33 16.78 1.18
C LEU A 57 6.84 17.04 1.35
N ALA A 58 6.50 18.31 1.53
CA ALA A 58 5.14 18.79 1.38
C ALA A 58 4.82 18.91 -0.11
N THR A 59 3.55 18.75 -0.48
CA THR A 59 3.11 19.19 -1.81
C THR A 59 2.74 20.68 -1.77
N VAL A 60 2.64 21.31 -2.94
CA VAL A 60 2.15 22.70 -3.04
C VAL A 60 0.72 22.79 -2.48
N GLU A 61 -0.09 21.75 -2.68
CA GLU A 61 -1.45 21.66 -2.15
C GLU A 61 -1.47 21.52 -0.62
N ASP A 62 -0.49 20.84 -0.01
CA ASP A 62 -0.36 20.80 1.45
C ASP A 62 -0.11 22.21 2.01
N VAL A 63 0.85 22.93 1.45
CA VAL A 63 1.19 24.31 1.87
C VAL A 63 0.01 25.25 1.64
N GLY A 64 -0.61 25.20 0.46
CA GLY A 64 -1.80 26.00 0.16
C GLY A 64 -2.96 25.72 1.11
N ARG A 65 -3.20 24.44 1.43
CA ARG A 65 -4.22 24.05 2.42
C ARG A 65 -3.91 24.60 3.80
N TRP A 66 -2.66 24.50 4.27
CA TRP A 66 -2.28 25.03 5.58
C TRP A 66 -2.38 26.55 5.66
N TYR A 67 -2.08 27.27 4.57
CA TYR A 67 -2.28 28.71 4.48
C TYR A 67 -3.77 29.08 4.62
N LEU A 68 -4.65 28.41 3.86
CA LEU A 68 -6.10 28.65 3.92
C LEU A 68 -6.71 28.28 5.28
N GLN A 69 -6.13 27.32 5.99
CA GLN A 69 -6.56 26.91 7.32
C GLN A 69 -5.89 27.69 8.45
N GLU A 70 -5.08 28.72 8.14
CA GLU A 70 -4.31 29.51 9.10
C GLU A 70 -3.43 28.66 10.03
N ARG A 71 -2.92 27.53 9.52
CA ARG A 71 -2.04 26.59 10.23
C ARG A 71 -0.58 27.04 10.18
N TRP A 72 -0.34 28.25 10.67
CA TRP A 72 1.00 28.81 10.84
C TRP A 72 1.90 27.94 11.71
N ASP A 73 1.28 27.22 12.66
CA ASP A 73 1.97 26.27 13.51
C ASP A 73 2.63 25.14 12.71
N ILE A 74 2.06 24.72 11.58
CA ILE A 74 2.64 23.73 10.65
C ILE A 74 3.59 24.41 9.66
N LEU A 75 3.19 25.54 9.09
CA LEU A 75 3.97 26.24 8.06
C LEU A 75 5.36 26.66 8.53
N GLN A 76 5.55 26.98 9.81
CA GLN A 76 6.88 27.29 10.35
C GLN A 76 7.89 26.14 10.25
N TYR A 77 7.43 24.90 10.00
CA TYR A 77 8.27 23.72 9.86
C TYR A 77 8.51 23.29 8.40
N VAL A 78 8.15 24.14 7.43
CA VAL A 78 8.30 23.87 5.99
C VAL A 78 9.37 24.80 5.42
N GLU A 79 10.41 24.24 4.80
CA GLU A 79 11.40 25.06 4.11
C GLU A 79 10.96 25.39 2.67
N ALA A 80 11.01 26.66 2.30
CA ALA A 80 10.78 27.11 0.93
C ALA A 80 12.11 27.46 0.24
N PRO A 81 12.28 27.21 -1.07
CA PRO A 81 11.28 26.69 -2.01
C PRO A 81 11.24 25.16 -2.15
N LEU A 82 12.08 24.42 -1.43
CA LEU A 82 12.24 22.97 -1.58
C LEU A 82 11.06 22.14 -1.05
N LEU A 83 10.24 22.73 -0.18
CA LEU A 83 9.11 22.11 0.52
C LEU A 83 9.52 20.96 1.45
N ASP A 84 10.75 20.98 1.94
CA ASP A 84 11.22 20.03 2.95
C ASP A 84 10.40 20.16 4.23
N LEU A 85 9.98 19.01 4.77
CA LEU A 85 9.17 18.94 5.98
C LEU A 85 10.01 18.73 7.21
N TRP A 86 9.56 19.38 8.28
CA TRP A 86 10.10 19.29 9.63
C TRP A 86 11.47 19.94 9.77
N ILE A 87 11.61 21.14 9.23
CA ILE A 87 12.76 22.00 9.51
C ILE A 87 12.50 22.81 10.78
N SER A 88 13.47 22.87 11.68
CA SER A 88 13.39 23.62 12.92
C SER A 88 13.33 25.13 12.63
N PRO A 89 12.27 25.85 13.02
CA PRO A 89 12.21 27.30 12.82
C PRO A 89 13.24 28.07 13.67
N THR A 90 13.82 27.41 14.68
CA THR A 90 14.79 28.01 15.59
C THR A 90 16.23 27.78 15.13
N THR A 91 16.52 26.60 14.59
CA THR A 91 17.91 26.22 14.26
C THR A 91 18.17 26.07 12.76
N GLY A 92 17.13 25.88 11.95
CA GLY A 92 17.23 25.56 10.53
C GLY A 92 17.58 24.10 10.24
N ASP A 93 17.71 23.26 11.26
CA ASP A 93 18.07 21.85 11.08
C ASP A 93 16.85 20.97 10.80
N GLU A 94 17.05 19.87 10.09
CA GLU A 94 16.05 18.82 9.94
C GLU A 94 15.71 18.14 11.29
N ILE A 95 14.42 17.92 11.53
CA ILE A 95 13.93 17.26 12.74
C ILE A 95 13.57 15.82 12.40
N ALA A 96 14.30 14.88 13.00
CA ALA A 96 14.12 13.44 12.81
C ALA A 96 12.82 12.85 13.43
N ARG A 97 11.93 13.69 13.92
CA ARG A 97 10.65 13.34 14.55
C ARG A 97 9.61 14.39 14.20
N CYS A 98 8.38 13.96 13.89
CA CYS A 98 7.26 14.86 13.67
C CYS A 98 7.05 15.80 14.87
N PRO A 99 7.06 17.14 14.69
CA PRO A 99 6.86 18.12 15.77
C PRO A 99 5.51 17.96 16.49
N PHE A 100 4.52 17.39 15.79
CA PHE A 100 3.13 17.28 16.22
C PHE A 100 2.77 15.94 16.87
N VAL A 101 3.74 15.03 17.05
CA VAL A 101 3.50 13.73 17.68
C VAL A 101 3.81 13.75 19.18
N ARG A 102 2.90 13.19 20.00
CA ARG A 102 3.03 13.08 21.46
C ARG A 102 2.73 11.65 21.92
N LYS A 103 3.55 11.12 22.83
CA LYS A 103 3.26 9.80 23.45
C LYS A 103 2.23 10.00 24.56
N ARG A 104 1.20 9.17 24.63
CA ARG A 104 0.26 9.14 25.76
C ARG A 104 0.96 8.60 27.00
N ARG A 105 0.78 9.27 28.14
CA ARG A 105 1.43 8.86 29.39
C ARG A 105 0.95 7.46 29.81
N GLY A 106 1.90 6.56 30.07
CA GLY A 106 1.60 5.19 30.52
C GLY A 106 1.03 4.27 29.45
N GLN A 107 1.06 4.65 28.17
CA GLN A 107 0.58 3.84 27.04
C GLN A 107 1.60 3.85 25.90
N ASP A 108 1.64 2.78 25.11
CA ASP A 108 2.43 2.71 23.88
C ASP A 108 1.65 3.19 22.65
N ILE A 109 0.91 4.28 22.85
CA ILE A 109 0.09 4.95 21.83
C ILE A 109 0.58 6.38 21.68
N TYR A 110 0.60 6.86 20.44
CA TYR A 110 1.00 8.21 20.07
C TYR A 110 -0.16 8.97 19.44
N ASP A 111 -0.41 10.17 19.98
CA ASP A 111 -1.33 11.15 19.44
C ASP A 111 -0.65 12.05 18.42
N ARG A 112 -1.39 12.39 17.38
CA ARG A 112 -0.96 13.32 16.32
C ARG A 112 -1.88 14.53 16.37
N ARG A 113 -1.32 15.72 16.61
CA ARG A 113 -2.09 16.97 16.72
C ARG A 113 -2.59 17.52 15.38
N ILE A 114 -2.10 16.99 14.27
CA ILE A 114 -2.40 17.47 12.91
C ILE A 114 -3.09 16.40 12.07
N TYR A 115 -3.84 15.48 12.68
CA TYR A 115 -4.30 14.29 11.98
C TYR A 115 -5.15 14.63 10.74
N GLU A 116 -6.07 15.58 10.87
CA GLU A 116 -7.03 15.97 9.83
C GLU A 116 -6.38 16.77 8.69
N THR A 117 -5.23 17.40 8.95
CA THR A 117 -4.51 18.22 7.97
C THR A 117 -3.07 17.76 7.75
N ARG A 118 -2.78 16.50 8.08
CA ARG A 118 -1.45 15.90 7.90
C ARG A 118 -1.01 16.04 6.43
N PRO A 119 0.29 16.17 6.16
CA PRO A 119 0.78 16.28 4.79
C PRO A 119 0.41 15.04 3.98
N THR A 120 0.32 15.18 2.66
CA THR A 120 -0.11 14.11 1.74
C THR A 120 0.76 12.86 1.88
N VAL A 121 2.08 13.02 2.08
CA VAL A 121 3.00 11.89 2.34
C VAL A 121 2.62 11.09 3.59
N CYS A 122 2.07 11.74 4.62
CA CYS A 122 1.58 11.09 5.84
C CYS A 122 0.18 10.47 5.66
N GLN A 123 -0.67 11.04 4.79
CA GLN A 123 -1.98 10.46 4.43
C GLN A 123 -1.81 9.15 3.67
N ASN A 124 -0.81 9.10 2.79
CA ASN A 124 -0.51 7.96 1.94
C ASN A 124 0.25 6.83 2.65
N TYR A 125 0.52 6.96 3.95
CA TYR A 125 1.16 5.89 4.71
C TYR A 125 0.17 4.75 5.04
N PRO A 126 0.55 3.47 4.91
CA PRO A 126 1.85 2.95 4.47
C PRO A 126 2.08 2.93 2.95
N LEU A 127 3.34 3.14 2.53
CA LEU A 127 3.75 3.21 1.12
C LEU A 127 3.97 1.82 0.47
N ASN A 128 4.78 0.98 1.10
CA ASN A 128 5.12 -0.37 0.65
C ASN A 128 5.72 -1.18 1.81
N VAL A 129 5.86 -2.50 1.64
CA VAL A 129 6.39 -3.40 2.67
C VAL A 129 7.82 -3.04 3.07
N SER A 130 8.67 -2.62 2.13
CA SER A 130 10.06 -2.24 2.44
C SER A 130 10.12 -1.04 3.38
N HIS A 131 9.32 -0.01 3.09
CA HIS A 131 9.20 1.17 3.93
C HIS A 131 8.64 0.83 5.31
N MET A 132 7.59 -0.01 5.37
CA MET A 132 7.03 -0.47 6.63
C MET A 132 8.06 -1.20 7.49
N LYS A 133 8.93 -2.04 6.89
CA LYS A 133 10.04 -2.69 7.60
C LYS A 133 11.06 -1.68 8.10
N ALA A 134 11.44 -0.71 7.26
CA ALA A 134 12.43 0.29 7.63
C ALA A 134 11.99 1.18 8.80
N VAL A 135 10.68 1.43 8.93
CA VAL A 135 10.11 2.13 10.09
C VAL A 135 9.61 1.20 11.19
N ASP A 136 9.85 -0.10 11.08
CA ASP A 136 9.42 -1.13 12.05
C ASP A 136 7.91 -1.09 12.32
N CYS A 137 7.04 -1.13 11.30
CA CYS A 137 5.59 -0.93 11.49
C CYS A 137 4.85 -2.15 12.07
N ASP A 138 4.11 -1.98 13.18
CA ASP A 138 3.28 -3.02 13.82
C ASP A 138 2.13 -3.57 12.94
N MET A 139 1.73 -2.82 11.91
CA MET A 139 0.70 -3.28 10.96
C MET A 139 1.20 -4.44 10.08
N LEU A 140 2.51 -4.56 9.92
CA LEU A 140 3.13 -5.53 9.02
C LEU A 140 3.25 -6.89 9.70
N GLU A 141 2.82 -7.94 9.01
CA GLU A 141 2.98 -9.32 9.42
C GLU A 141 3.76 -10.15 8.40
N ASP A 142 4.26 -11.31 8.84
CA ASP A 142 4.91 -12.26 7.94
C ASP A 142 3.98 -12.68 6.79
N GLY A 143 4.54 -12.68 5.59
CA GLY A 143 3.83 -12.99 4.35
C GLY A 143 3.08 -11.83 3.71
N ASP A 144 2.98 -10.65 4.36
CA ASP A 144 2.34 -9.48 3.75
C ASP A 144 3.12 -8.97 2.53
N THR A 145 2.39 -8.59 1.49
CA THR A 145 2.96 -8.14 0.21
C THR A 145 2.56 -6.70 -0.11
N ASN A 146 3.22 -6.10 -1.12
CA ASN A 146 2.81 -4.78 -1.63
C ASN A 146 1.38 -4.77 -2.20
N VAL A 147 0.83 -5.92 -2.61
CA VAL A 147 -0.57 -6.02 -3.04
C VAL A 147 -1.49 -5.86 -1.83
N ASP A 148 -1.11 -6.40 -0.68
CA ASP A 148 -1.88 -6.28 0.56
C ASP A 148 -1.85 -4.85 1.10
N VAL A 149 -0.68 -4.17 1.03
CA VAL A 149 -0.55 -2.73 1.35
C VAL A 149 -1.50 -1.90 0.49
N ARG A 150 -1.51 -2.12 -0.83
CA ARG A 150 -2.42 -1.40 -1.74
C ARG A 150 -3.89 -1.70 -1.43
N ARG A 151 -4.23 -2.95 -1.12
CA ARG A 151 -5.60 -3.34 -0.75
C ARG A 151 -6.02 -2.71 0.58
N PHE A 152 -5.11 -2.58 1.54
CA PHE A 152 -5.33 -1.90 2.81
C PHE A 152 -5.63 -0.41 2.58
N MET A 153 -4.79 0.28 1.81
CA MET A 153 -4.99 1.70 1.48
C MET A 153 -6.30 1.94 0.72
N ALA A 154 -6.64 1.06 -0.23
CA ALA A 154 -7.90 1.14 -0.99
C ALA A 154 -9.16 0.96 -0.11
N ARG A 155 -9.04 0.46 1.12
CA ARG A 155 -10.14 0.27 2.08
C ARG A 155 -10.20 1.37 3.15
N GLY A 156 -9.53 2.50 2.94
CA GLY A 156 -9.47 3.61 3.90
C GLY A 156 -8.25 3.60 4.83
N GLY A 157 -7.29 2.70 4.57
CA GLY A 157 -5.97 2.72 5.22
C GLY A 157 -6.02 2.89 6.73
N THR A 158 -5.22 3.83 7.25
CA THR A 158 -5.09 4.11 8.69
C THR A 158 -6.26 4.92 9.29
N GLU A 159 -7.23 5.33 8.49
CA GLU A 159 -8.35 6.19 8.91
C GLU A 159 -9.44 5.42 9.64
N THR A 160 -9.56 4.12 9.37
CA THR A 160 -10.62 3.23 9.90
C THR A 160 -10.50 2.92 11.40
N ASN A 161 -9.38 3.26 12.03
CA ASN A 161 -9.07 2.90 13.42
C ASN A 161 -9.34 3.99 14.45
N GLN A 162 -10.01 5.07 14.07
CA GLN A 162 -10.21 6.23 14.93
C GLN A 162 -11.70 6.42 15.23
N LYS A 163 -12.15 5.73 16.29
CA LYS A 163 -13.32 6.08 17.08
C LYS A 163 -12.86 6.62 18.43
#